data_AF-A0A2I8A3G2-F1
#
_entry.id   AF-A0A2I8A3G2-F1
#
_cell.length_a   1.000
_cell.length_b   1.000
_cell.length_c   1.000
_cell.angle_alpha   90.00
_cell.angle_beta   90.00
_cell.angle_gamma   90.00
#
_symmetry.space_group_name_H-M   'P 1'
#
loop_
_entity.id
_entity.type
_entity.pdbx_description
1 polymer ?
#
loop_
_entity_poly.entity_id
_entity_poly.type
_entity_poly.pdbx_seq_one_letter_code
_entity_poly.pdbx_strand_id
1 'polypeptide(L)' 'MFLQLKNTTDLIKVLDIQELIDPNLEIVHGQDQEGQEEQEPDTFKKANLVFPSGESLPRCWIDANYRMAV' A
#
# COMPACT_ATOMS: atom_id res chain seq x y z
N MET A 1 -8.36 -0.89 4.31
CA MET A 1 -8.45 -0.42 2.90
C MET A 1 -7.86 -1.49 1.99
N PHE A 2 -8.29 -1.63 0.74
CA PHE A 2 -7.69 -2.60 -0.19
C PHE A 2 -6.78 -1.92 -1.21
N LEU A 3 -5.58 -2.45 -1.35
CA LEU A 3 -4.61 -2.10 -2.39
C LEU A 3 -4.26 -3.35 -3.18
N GLN A 4 -3.53 -3.18 -4.26
CA GLN A 4 -3.09 -4.26 -5.13
C GLN A 4 -1.58 -4.24 -5.27
N LEU A 5 -0.96 -5.41 -5.36
CA LEU A 5 0.45 -5.52 -5.73
C LEU A 5 0.66 -5.14 -7.20
N LYS A 6 1.71 -4.37 -7.48
CA LYS A 6 2.04 -3.93 -8.84
C LYS A 6 2.22 -5.13 -9.77
N ASN A 7 1.54 -5.07 -10.92
CA ASN A 7 1.59 -6.08 -11.97
C ASN A 7 1.06 -7.47 -11.58
N THR A 8 0.36 -7.59 -10.44
CA THR A 8 -0.37 -8.81 -10.08
C THR A 8 -1.85 -8.51 -9.91
N THR A 9 -2.68 -9.51 -9.62
CA THR A 9 -4.10 -9.33 -9.26
C THR A 9 -4.33 -9.44 -7.76
N ASP A 10 -3.25 -9.51 -6.98
CA ASP A 10 -3.30 -9.82 -5.56
C ASP A 10 -3.72 -8.59 -4.77
N LEU A 11 -4.76 -8.77 -3.98
CA LEU A 11 -5.32 -7.71 -3.15
C LEU A 11 -4.75 -7.81 -1.74
N ILE A 12 -4.28 -6.69 -1.24
CA ILE A 12 -3.77 -6.53 0.11
C ILE A 12 -4.76 -5.70 0.91
N LYS A 13 -5.29 -6.27 1.98
CA LYS A 13 -6.07 -5.57 2.99
C LYS A 13 -5.13 -4.86 3.95
N VAL A 14 -4.98 -3.54 3.80
CA VAL A 14 -4.22 -2.68 4.71
C VAL A 14 -4.90 -2.66 6.08
N LEU A 15 -4.13 -2.98 7.12
CA LEU A 15 -4.58 -3.09 8.50
C LEU A 15 -4.59 -1.74 9.22
N ASP A 16 -3.57 -0.92 8.98
CA ASP A 16 -3.48 0.44 9.51
C ASP A 16 -3.36 1.47 8.38
N ILE A 17 -4.37 2.33 8.29
CA ILE A 17 -4.41 3.40 7.29
C ILE A 17 -3.40 4.51 7.65
N GLN A 18 -3.07 4.70 8.93
CA GLN A 18 -2.09 5.70 9.33
C GLN A 18 -0.72 5.39 8.71
N GLU A 19 -0.30 4.13 8.71
CA GLU A 19 0.94 3.69 8.04
C GLU A 19 0.91 3.96 6.53
N LEU A 20 -0.26 3.78 5.90
CA LEU A 20 -0.42 4.02 4.48
C LEU A 20 -0.32 5.50 4.11
N ILE A 21 -0.91 6.40 4.90
CA ILE A 21 -0.92 7.83 4.58
C ILE A 21 0.29 8.58 5.13
N ASP A 22 1.02 8.02 6.10
CA ASP A 22 2.24 8.63 6.65
C ASP A 22 3.39 8.51 5.64
N PRO A 23 3.86 9.63 5.07
CA PRO A 23 4.91 9.60 4.07
C PRO A 23 6.31 9.26 4.61
N ASN A 24 6.49 9.21 5.94
CA ASN A 24 7.75 8.80 6.57
C ASN A 24 7.85 7.28 6.74
N LEU A 25 6.73 6.57 6.55
CA LEU A 25 6.70 5.11 6.57
C LEU A 25 6.71 4.59 5.14
N GLU A 26 7.70 3.76 4.83
CA GLU A 26 7.85 3.12 3.51
C GLU A 26 7.05 1.82 3.37
N ILE A 27 6.63 1.26 4.51
CA ILE A 27 5.95 -0.02 4.63
C ILE A 27 4.57 0.15 5.28
N VAL A 28 3.71 -0.82 5.02
CA VAL A 28 2.41 -0.98 5.67
C VAL A 28 2.21 -2.43 6.06
N HIS A 29 1.50 -2.64 7.17
CA HIS A 29 1.01 -3.97 7.51
C HIS A 29 -0.28 -4.26 6.74
N GLY A 30 -0.30 -5.42 6.10
CA GLY A 30 -1.43 -5.85 5.29
C GLY A 30 -1.66 -7.35 5.40
N GLN A 31 -2.83 -7.80 4.98
CA GLN A 31 -3.12 -9.21 4.78
C GLN A 31 -3.36 -9.44 3.30
N ASP A 32 -2.61 -10.37 2.72
CA ASP A 32 -2.90 -10.85 1.38
C ASP A 32 -4.28 -11.54 1.35
N GLN A 33 -4.97 -11.43 0.23
CA GLN A 33 -6.33 -11.96 0.04
C GLN A 33 -6.37 -13.09 -1.00
N GLU A 34 -5.21 -13.62 -1.41
CA GLU A 34 -5.11 -14.84 -2.17
C GLU A 34 -5.48 -16.05 -1.31
N GLY A 35 -6.26 -16.98 -1.88
CA GLY A 35 -6.70 -18.19 -1.19
C GLY A 35 -8.11 -18.11 -0.59
N GLN A 36 -8.46 -19.12 0.20
CA GLN A 36 -9.80 -19.27 0.80
C GLN A 36 -9.83 -18.92 2.29
N GLU A 37 -8.66 -18.70 2.91
CA GLU A 37 -8.50 -18.42 4.34
C GLU A 37 -7.88 -17.04 4.55
N GLU A 38 -8.12 -16.43 5.72
CA GLU A 38 -7.50 -15.14 6.06
C GLU A 38 -6.02 -15.36 6.37
N GLN A 39 -5.15 -14.70 5.61
CA GLN A 39 -3.71 -14.81 5.75
C GLN A 39 -3.21 -14.03 6.98
N GLU A 40 -2.09 -14.47 7.55
CA GLU A 40 -1.44 -13.70 8.62
C GLU A 40 -0.98 -12.33 8.10
N PRO A 41 -0.94 -11.30 8.96
CA PRO A 41 -0.37 -10.00 8.60
C PRO A 41 1.07 -10.12 8.11
N ASP A 42 1.36 -9.49 6.97
CA ASP A 42 2.71 -9.33 6.42
C ASP A 42 3.00 -7.85 6.15
N THR A 43 4.24 -7.55 5.76
CA THR A 43 4.73 -6.19 5.56
C THR A 43 4.95 -5.90 4.08
N PHE A 44 4.24 -4.90 3.57
CA PHE A 44 4.28 -4.54 2.16
C PHE A 44 4.92 -3.17 1.95
N LYS A 45 5.86 -3.07 0.99
CA LYS A 45 6.41 -1.78 0.58
C LYS A 45 5.37 -0.98 -0.18
N LYS A 46 5.14 0.27 0.21
CA LYS A 46 4.21 1.20 -0.47
C LYS A 46 4.59 1.43 -1.92
N ALA A 47 5.88 1.42 -2.24
CA ALA A 47 6.39 1.50 -3.61
C ALA A 47 5.91 0.34 -4.52
N ASN A 48 5.47 -0.79 -3.94
CA ASN A 48 4.96 -1.94 -4.66
C ASN A 48 3.43 -2.00 -4.70
N LEU A 49 2.74 -1.05 -4.08
CA LEU A 49 1.28 -1.01 -4.01
C LEU A 49 0.70 0.01 -4.97
N VAL A 50 -0.47 -0.32 -5.52
CA VAL A 50 -1.31 0.53 -6.37
C VAL A 50 -2.76 0.39 -5.95
N PHE A 51 -3.60 1.35 -6.32
CA PHE A 51 -5.04 1.15 -6.22
C PHE A 51 -5.47 0.01 -7.17
N PRO A 52 -6.57 -0.70 -6.89
CA PRO A 52 -7.11 -1.72 -7.81
C PRO A 52 -7.51 -1.17 -9.18
N SER A 53 -7.63 0.17 -9.33
CA SER A 53 -7.79 0.85 -10.62
C SER A 53 -6.49 0.89 -11.45
N GLY A 54 -5.34 0.52 -10.88
CA GLY A 54 -4.01 0.66 -11.46
C GLY A 54 -3.33 1.99 -11.15
N GLU A 55 -4.01 2.92 -10.48
CA GLU A 55 -3.44 4.22 -10.11
C GLU A 55 -2.36 4.05 -9.03
N SER A 56 -1.27 4.81 -9.16
CA SER A 56 -0.22 4.84 -8.13
C SER A 56 -0.70 5.55 -6.87
N LEU A 57 -0.06 5.23 -5.74
CA LEU A 57 -0.33 5.95 -4.49
C LEU A 57 -0.05 7.46 -4.65
N PRO A 58 -0.82 8.33 -3.97
CA PRO A 58 -0.57 9.77 -3.97
C PRO A 58 0.85 10.08 -3.49
N ARG A 59 1.51 11.05 -4.15
CA ARG A 59 2.88 11.45 -3.77
C ARG A 59 2.98 11.88 -2.31
N CYS A 60 1.94 12.54 -1.79
CA CYS A 60 1.88 12.97 -0.39
C CYS A 60 1.83 11.83 0.63
N TRP A 61 1.61 10.58 0.20
CA TRP A 61 1.64 9.40 1.06
C TRP A 61 2.97 8.66 1.00
N ILE A 62 3.83 8.96 0.03
CA ILE A 62 5.12 8.26 -0.18
C ILE A 62 6.33 9.18 -0.07
N ASP A 63 6.12 10.50 -0.09
CA ASP A 63 7.17 11.50 -0.01
C ASP A 63 6.71 12.65 0.90
N ALA A 64 7.41 12.84 2.02
CA ALA A 64 7.12 13.88 2.99
C ALA A 64 7.41 15.28 2.41
N ASN A 65 8.30 15.35 1.42
CA ASN A 65 8.74 16.58 0.77
C ASN A 65 8.04 16.82 -0.58
N TYR A 66 6.91 16.14 -0.85
CA TYR A 66 6.23 16.21 -2.16
C TYR A 66 5.87 17.63 -2.63
N ARG A 67 5.76 18.60 -1.70
CA ARG A 67 5.47 20.02 -2.01
C ARG A 67 6.70 20.82 -2.44
N MET A 68 7.90 20.31 -2.18
CA MET A 68 9.17 20.93 -2.53
C MET A 68 9.75 20.37 -3.83
N ALA A 69 9.22 19.26 -4.34
CA ALA A 69 9.60 18.70 -5.64
C ALA A 69 9.08 19.63 -6.76
N VAL A 70 10.01 20.35 -7.39
CA VAL A 70 9.80 21.25 -8.55
C VAL A 70 9.95 20.47 -9.85
#